data_AF-A0A926ETQ4-F1
#
_entry.id   AF-A0A926ETQ4-F1
#
_cell.length_a   1.000
_cell.length_b   1.000
_cell.length_c   1.000
_cell.angle_alpha   90.00
_cell.angle_beta   90.00
_cell.angle_gamma   90.00
#
_symmetry.space_group_name_H-M   'P 1'
#
loop_
_entity.id
_entity.type
_entity.pdbx_description
1 polymer ?
#
loop_
_entity_poly.entity_id
_entity_poly.type
_entity_poly.pdbx_seq_one_letter_code
_entity_poly.pdbx_strand_id
1 'polypeptide(L)'
;MFLGITAILLTIDGLFDVNINGKYYYYLFLMIVFIFGINLFLSKIPKHDESLEDKEYSKTLKVLLVYIVIPLLTAYNIILYAYFLKILITLQWPRGLVSHLVLWSSALSIAVIFLITPVLKENSLGRKFKIYFPKFILPLLAMMFISIWQRVNQYGITENRFYIIVFGLWILGMMLYFSFKKPLRNIFIPISLSIVVLISIYGPFSSFSLSIRSQNNRLNGILETNGMLEDGKVIANTNLSSDDKCEINNIIYYFNNTHSLEDIKALPKGFETSGMRDLFGFDYSPYSEYENEENYFYYNANLNNKLLDISGFDYYSNMSSWNGQTISMGDITLSYNPDIHLVTIQRDNILLLEQDVMPYVQNIHNKKKDVSDKAVNDIEDVTYISENENIKAKFIFTNINGRTDIENNITIDGLELVVLIDIL
;
A
#
# COMPACT_ATOMS: atom_id res chain seq x y z
N MET A 1 -22.37 20.92 -12.35
CA MET A 1 -23.61 20.30 -11.84
C MET A 1 -23.36 19.56 -10.53
N PHE A 2 -22.58 18.47 -10.52
CA PHE A 2 -22.29 17.72 -9.28
C PHE A 2 -21.79 18.60 -8.14
N LEU A 3 -20.70 19.36 -8.33
CA LEU A 3 -20.17 20.27 -7.31
C LEU A 3 -21.21 21.29 -6.80
N GLY A 4 -22.10 21.76 -7.68
CA GLY A 4 -23.16 22.71 -7.30
C GLY A 4 -24.21 22.06 -6.41
N ILE A 5 -24.66 20.85 -6.75
CA ILE A 5 -25.66 20.13 -5.94
C ILE A 5 -25.03 19.64 -4.63
N THR A 6 -23.77 19.19 -4.66
CA THR A 6 -22.99 18.87 -3.46
C THR A 6 -22.88 20.06 -2.51
N ALA A 7 -22.59 21.26 -3.02
CA ALA A 7 -22.54 22.48 -2.22
C ALA A 7 -23.89 22.82 -1.58
N ILE A 8 -25.00 22.64 -2.31
CA ILE A 8 -26.35 22.81 -1.77
C ILE A 8 -26.61 21.79 -0.66
N LEU A 9 -26.29 20.52 -0.87
CA LEU A 9 -26.48 19.48 0.14
C LEU A 9 -25.63 19.73 1.39
N LEU A 10 -24.37 20.14 1.24
CA LEU A 10 -23.52 20.53 2.38
C LEU A 10 -24.08 21.74 3.14
N THR A 11 -24.64 22.70 2.42
CA THR A 11 -25.26 23.87 3.04
C THR A 11 -26.52 23.47 3.80
N ILE A 12 -27.35 22.58 3.24
CA ILE A 12 -28.53 22.05 3.94
C ILE A 12 -28.12 21.26 5.18
N ASP A 13 -27.12 20.39 5.03
CA ASP A 13 -26.59 19.58 6.12
C ASP A 13 -26.08 20.45 7.27
N GLY A 14 -25.30 21.49 6.95
CA GLY A 14 -24.74 22.40 7.94
C GLY A 14 -25.73 23.42 8.54
N LEU A 15 -26.73 23.91 7.80
CA LEU A 15 -27.71 24.88 8.33
C LEU A 15 -28.86 24.23 9.10
N PHE A 16 -29.27 23.02 8.69
CA PHE A 16 -30.46 22.35 9.22
C PHE A 16 -30.13 21.08 10.02
N ASP A 17 -28.84 20.79 10.23
CA ASP A 17 -28.32 19.66 11.03
C ASP A 17 -28.95 18.30 10.64
N VAL A 18 -29.04 18.08 9.32
CA VAL A 18 -29.76 16.94 8.72
C VAL A 18 -28.95 15.64 8.78
N ASN A 19 -27.63 15.74 8.98
CA ASN A 19 -26.65 14.65 9.01
C ASN A 19 -26.74 13.72 7.78
N ILE A 20 -26.56 14.30 6.59
CA ILE A 20 -26.65 13.61 5.31
C ILE A 20 -25.45 12.67 5.15
N ASN A 21 -25.73 11.37 5.14
CA ASN A 21 -24.71 10.35 4.95
C ASN A 21 -23.97 10.50 3.59
N GLY A 22 -22.64 10.39 3.63
CA GLY A 22 -21.74 10.43 2.46
C GLY A 22 -22.17 9.56 1.27
N LYS A 23 -22.86 8.44 1.50
CA LYS A 23 -23.37 7.56 0.44
C LYS A 23 -24.29 8.27 -0.55
N TYR A 24 -25.06 9.27 -0.11
CA TYR A 24 -25.98 10.00 -0.98
C TYR A 24 -25.24 10.91 -1.96
N TYR A 25 -24.10 11.49 -1.57
CA TYR A 25 -23.24 12.25 -2.47
C TYR A 25 -22.67 11.34 -3.58
N TYR A 26 -22.30 10.10 -3.22
CA TYR A 26 -21.86 9.11 -4.20
C TYR A 26 -22.98 8.70 -5.16
N TYR A 27 -24.20 8.42 -4.66
CA TYR A 27 -25.35 8.12 -5.52
C TYR A 27 -25.71 9.29 -6.44
N LEU A 28 -25.65 10.52 -5.93
CA LEU A 28 -25.85 11.73 -6.72
C LEU A 28 -24.81 11.85 -7.83
N PHE A 29 -23.53 11.60 -7.53
CA PHE A 29 -22.47 11.57 -8.53
C PHE A 29 -22.80 10.57 -9.65
N LEU A 30 -23.16 9.33 -9.28
CA LEU A 30 -23.53 8.30 -10.23
C LEU A 30 -24.73 8.73 -11.08
N MET A 31 -25.78 9.29 -10.47
CA MET A 31 -26.97 9.75 -11.18
C MET A 31 -26.62 10.86 -12.19
N ILE A 32 -25.82 11.84 -11.79
CA ILE A 32 -25.43 12.95 -12.66
C ILE A 32 -24.56 12.47 -13.81
N VAL A 33 -23.62 11.56 -13.57
CA VAL A 33 -22.72 11.07 -14.63
C VAL A 33 -23.46 10.12 -15.58
N PHE A 34 -24.10 9.08 -15.04
CA PHE A 34 -24.65 7.99 -15.83
C PHE A 34 -26.06 8.26 -16.36
N ILE A 35 -26.91 8.94 -15.61
CA ILE A 35 -28.24 9.30 -16.10
C ILE A 35 -28.13 10.60 -16.88
N PHE A 36 -27.75 11.70 -16.23
CA PHE A 36 -27.80 13.00 -16.91
C PHE A 36 -26.69 13.17 -17.96
N GLY A 37 -25.44 12.89 -17.59
CA GLY A 37 -24.26 13.12 -18.43
C GLY A 37 -24.27 12.30 -19.72
N ILE A 38 -24.57 11.00 -19.62
CA ILE A 38 -24.67 10.12 -20.80
C ILE A 38 -25.82 10.57 -21.71
N ASN A 39 -27.01 10.85 -21.17
CA ASN A 39 -28.14 11.29 -22.01
C ASN A 39 -27.86 12.63 -22.68
N LEU A 40 -27.24 13.59 -21.98
CA LEU A 40 -26.83 14.86 -22.55
C LEU A 40 -25.74 14.70 -23.62
N PHE A 41 -24.84 13.74 -23.45
CA PHE A 41 -23.85 13.42 -24.48
C PHE A 41 -24.50 12.80 -25.71
N LEU A 42 -25.40 11.83 -25.52
CA LEU A 42 -26.12 11.16 -26.60
C LEU A 42 -27.02 12.14 -27.38
N SER A 43 -27.63 13.13 -26.73
CA SER A 43 -28.44 14.15 -27.42
C SER A 43 -27.63 15.07 -28.33
N LYS A 44 -26.31 15.15 -28.11
CA LYS A 44 -25.38 15.90 -28.97
C LYS A 44 -24.80 15.09 -30.13
N ILE A 45 -25.15 13.79 -30.23
CA ILE A 45 -24.78 13.00 -31.39
C ILE A 45 -25.58 13.53 -32.60
N PRO A 46 -24.90 13.97 -33.68
CA PRO A 46 -25.59 14.46 -34.86
C PRO A 46 -26.47 13.38 -35.48
N LYS A 47 -27.58 13.81 -36.09
CA LYS A 47 -28.42 12.93 -36.91
C LYS A 47 -27.62 12.45 -38.12
N HIS A 48 -28.02 11.30 -38.67
CA HIS A 48 -27.34 10.62 -39.79
C HIS A 48 -26.98 11.56 -40.97
N ASP A 49 -27.80 12.58 -41.21
CA ASP A 49 -27.69 13.48 -42.36
C ASP A 49 -26.91 14.78 -42.08
N GLU A 50 -26.41 14.99 -40.86
CA GLU A 50 -25.55 16.13 -40.51
C GLU A 50 -24.07 15.79 -40.78
N SER A 51 -23.40 16.56 -41.64
CA SER A 51 -21.97 16.43 -41.87
C SER A 51 -21.17 16.78 -40.61
N LEU A 52 -20.24 15.90 -40.23
CA LEU A 52 -19.33 16.09 -39.11
C LEU A 52 -18.06 16.87 -39.50
N GLU A 53 -17.86 17.14 -40.79
CA GLU A 53 -16.61 17.69 -41.31
C GLU A 53 -16.41 19.18 -40.99
N ASP A 54 -17.49 19.91 -40.69
CA ASP A 54 -17.46 21.37 -40.49
C ASP A 54 -17.63 21.81 -39.01
N LYS A 55 -17.76 20.88 -38.05
CA LYS A 55 -17.88 21.25 -36.63
C LYS A 55 -16.49 21.56 -36.05
N GLU A 56 -16.24 22.83 -35.74
CA GLU A 56 -15.01 23.28 -35.09
C GLU A 56 -14.78 22.53 -33.77
N TYR A 57 -13.60 21.92 -33.65
CA TYR A 57 -13.20 21.30 -32.40
C TYR A 57 -12.98 22.38 -31.33
N SER A 58 -13.46 22.13 -30.11
CA SER A 58 -13.34 23.10 -29.01
C SER A 58 -11.89 23.53 -28.80
N LYS A 59 -11.63 24.84 -28.96
CA LYS A 59 -10.31 25.44 -28.72
C LYS A 59 -9.80 25.13 -27.32
N THR A 60 -10.67 25.14 -26.32
CA THR A 60 -10.34 24.79 -24.92
C THR A 60 -9.86 23.35 -24.80
N LEU A 61 -10.57 22.40 -25.40
CA LEU A 61 -10.19 20.98 -25.34
C LEU A 61 -8.87 20.72 -26.08
N LYS A 62 -8.66 21.41 -27.22
CA LYS A 62 -7.39 21.37 -27.95
C LYS A 62 -6.24 21.85 -27.07
N VAL A 63 -6.40 22.98 -26.37
CA VAL A 63 -5.36 23.52 -25.49
C VAL A 63 -5.07 22.58 -24.34
N LEU A 64 -6.12 22.10 -23.66
CA LEU A 64 -5.98 21.17 -22.54
C LEU A 64 -5.23 19.90 -22.95
N LEU A 65 -5.68 19.22 -24.00
CA LEU A 65 -5.08 17.94 -24.38
C LEU A 65 -3.67 18.11 -24.94
N VAL A 66 -3.46 19.08 -25.83
CA VAL A 66 -2.20 19.18 -26.57
C VAL A 66 -1.11 19.88 -25.78
N TYR A 67 -1.42 20.96 -25.07
CA TYR A 67 -0.42 21.80 -24.41
C TYR A 67 -0.30 21.56 -22.90
N ILE A 68 -1.24 20.85 -22.28
CA ILE A 68 -1.17 20.52 -20.85
C ILE A 68 -1.00 19.01 -20.66
N VAL A 69 -1.94 18.21 -21.16
CA VAL A 69 -1.96 16.76 -20.89
C VAL A 69 -0.82 16.03 -21.59
N ILE A 70 -0.54 16.29 -22.88
CA ILE A 70 0.58 15.62 -23.57
C ILE A 70 1.95 15.93 -22.92
N PRO A 71 2.31 17.19 -22.63
CA PRO A 71 3.56 17.49 -21.93
C PRO A 71 3.65 16.82 -20.55
N LEU A 72 2.56 16.84 -19.78
CA LEU A 72 2.51 16.19 -18.47
C LEU A 72 2.69 14.67 -18.58
N LEU A 73 2.00 14.01 -19.52
CA LEU A 73 2.17 12.59 -19.79
C LEU A 73 3.60 12.26 -20.21
N THR A 74 4.21 13.12 -21.03
CA THR A 74 5.60 12.93 -21.47
C THR A 74 6.56 13.02 -20.28
N ALA A 75 6.44 14.05 -19.44
CA ALA A 75 7.24 14.21 -18.23
C ALA A 75 7.05 13.03 -17.25
N TYR A 76 5.80 12.61 -17.04
CA TYR A 76 5.49 11.46 -16.20
C TYR A 76 6.15 10.17 -16.70
N ASN A 77 6.12 9.91 -18.00
CA ASN A 77 6.76 8.72 -18.57
C ASN A 77 8.30 8.81 -18.52
N ILE A 78 8.89 10.02 -18.57
CA ILE A 78 10.33 10.20 -18.34
C ILE A 78 10.69 9.78 -16.91
N ILE A 79 9.87 10.13 -15.91
CA ILE A 79 10.06 9.67 -14.52
C ILE A 79 9.96 8.15 -14.44
N LEU A 80 8.99 7.54 -15.11
CA LEU A 80 8.89 6.08 -15.17
C LEU A 80 10.11 5.42 -15.83
N TYR A 81 10.71 6.05 -16.85
CA TYR A 81 11.94 5.57 -17.46
C TYR A 81 13.16 5.73 -16.54
N ALA A 82 13.27 6.82 -15.79
CA ALA A 82 14.32 6.97 -14.78
C ALA A 82 14.19 5.88 -13.70
N TYR A 83 12.96 5.59 -13.28
CA TYR A 83 12.68 4.50 -12.34
C TYR A 83 12.97 3.12 -12.95
N PHE A 84 12.63 2.90 -14.22
CA PHE A 84 12.99 1.69 -14.94
C PHE A 84 14.50 1.46 -14.96
N LEU A 85 15.27 2.52 -15.25
CA LEU A 85 16.72 2.46 -15.24
C LEU A 85 17.26 2.12 -13.84
N LYS A 86 16.68 2.69 -12.78
CA LYS A 86 17.00 2.32 -11.39
C LYS A 86 16.79 0.82 -11.15
N ILE A 87 15.67 0.24 -11.61
CA ILE A 87 15.41 -1.20 -11.46
C ILE A 87 16.44 -2.04 -12.23
N LEU A 88 16.80 -1.65 -13.46
CA LEU A 88 17.81 -2.38 -14.23
C LEU A 88 19.20 -2.36 -13.57
N ILE A 89 19.57 -1.26 -12.93
CA ILE A 89 20.85 -1.12 -12.23
C ILE A 89 20.85 -1.88 -10.91
N THR A 90 19.80 -1.70 -10.10
CA THR A 90 19.71 -2.29 -8.75
C THR A 90 19.31 -3.75 -8.77
N LEU A 91 18.66 -4.22 -9.84
CA LEU A 91 17.99 -5.52 -9.96
C LEU A 91 16.97 -5.80 -8.83
N GLN A 92 16.61 -4.78 -8.05
CA GLN A 92 15.66 -4.86 -6.96
C GLN A 92 14.29 -4.41 -7.45
N TRP A 93 13.36 -5.37 -7.49
CA TRP A 93 11.99 -5.12 -7.91
C TRP A 93 11.18 -4.55 -6.75
N PRO A 94 10.53 -3.38 -6.93
CA PRO A 94 9.77 -2.75 -5.88
C PRO A 94 8.40 -3.41 -5.70
N ARG A 95 7.84 -3.32 -4.48
CA ARG A 95 6.58 -3.98 -4.11
C ARG A 95 5.39 -3.42 -4.90
N GLY A 96 5.05 -4.05 -6.03
CA GLY A 96 3.73 -4.03 -6.70
C GLY A 96 3.26 -2.71 -7.35
N LEU A 97 3.94 -1.58 -7.12
CA LEU A 97 3.53 -0.27 -7.62
C LEU A 97 3.71 -0.10 -9.13
N VAL A 98 4.76 -0.69 -9.70
CA VAL A 98 5.21 -0.38 -11.06
C VAL A 98 4.17 -0.72 -12.11
N SER A 99 3.50 -1.87 -11.95
CA SER A 99 2.52 -2.32 -12.92
C SER A 99 1.37 -1.32 -13.07
N HIS A 100 0.88 -0.75 -11.96
CA HIS A 100 -0.23 0.20 -11.98
C HIS A 100 0.15 1.55 -12.62
N LEU A 101 1.38 2.03 -12.35
CA LEU A 101 1.86 3.30 -12.88
C LEU A 101 1.94 3.30 -14.41
N VAL A 102 2.49 2.23 -14.98
CA VAL A 102 2.57 2.08 -16.44
C VAL A 102 1.19 1.85 -17.06
N LEU A 103 0.33 1.05 -16.41
CA LEU A 103 -1.01 0.72 -16.89
C LEU A 103 -1.88 1.98 -17.06
N TRP A 104 -2.02 2.78 -16.00
CA TRP A 104 -2.91 3.95 -16.02
C TRP A 104 -2.40 5.06 -16.93
N SER A 105 -1.09 5.28 -16.97
CA SER A 105 -0.50 6.27 -17.88
C SER A 105 -0.65 5.88 -19.34
N SER A 106 -0.50 4.59 -19.66
CA SER A 106 -0.73 4.08 -21.02
C SER A 106 -2.20 4.16 -21.43
N ALA A 107 -3.13 3.83 -20.51
CA ALA A 107 -4.56 3.98 -20.73
C ALA A 107 -4.95 5.44 -21.00
N LEU A 108 -4.46 6.38 -20.19
CA LEU A 108 -4.69 7.81 -20.38
C LEU A 108 -4.13 8.29 -21.72
N SER A 109 -2.94 7.81 -22.12
CA SER A 109 -2.38 8.12 -23.44
C SER A 109 -3.24 7.62 -24.60
N ILE A 110 -3.84 6.42 -24.51
CA ILE A 110 -4.80 5.95 -25.52
C ILE A 110 -6.02 6.87 -25.60
N ALA A 111 -6.56 7.27 -24.45
CA ALA A 111 -7.69 8.20 -24.39
C ALA A 111 -7.34 9.56 -25.01
N VAL A 112 -6.14 10.09 -24.73
CA VAL A 112 -5.65 11.33 -25.36
C VAL A 112 -5.50 11.16 -26.86
N ILE A 113 -4.89 10.07 -27.35
CA ILE A 113 -4.74 9.77 -28.78
C ILE A 113 -6.11 9.70 -29.48
N PHE A 114 -7.09 9.07 -28.83
CA PHE A 114 -8.48 9.02 -29.31
C PHE A 114 -9.06 10.42 -29.46
N LEU A 115 -8.99 11.25 -28.40
CA LEU A 115 -9.59 12.58 -28.34
C LEU A 115 -8.92 13.62 -29.25
N ILE A 116 -7.59 13.55 -29.44
CA ILE A 116 -6.87 14.51 -30.28
C ILE A 116 -6.95 14.20 -31.78
N THR A 117 -7.46 13.02 -32.16
CA THR A 117 -7.51 12.61 -33.57
C THR A 117 -8.16 13.63 -34.52
N PRO A 118 -9.29 14.28 -34.21
CA PRO A 118 -9.87 15.32 -35.08
C PRO A 118 -8.97 16.56 -35.26
N VAL A 119 -8.10 16.90 -34.30
CA VAL A 119 -7.25 18.11 -34.34
C VAL A 119 -5.84 17.90 -34.89
N LEU A 120 -5.51 16.69 -35.37
CA LEU A 120 -4.16 16.34 -35.84
C LEU A 120 -3.72 17.07 -37.11
N LYS A 121 -4.67 17.54 -37.93
CA LYS A 121 -4.36 18.26 -39.17
C LYS A 121 -3.68 19.61 -38.88
N GLU A 122 -4.04 20.24 -37.77
CA GLU A 122 -3.61 21.60 -37.41
C GLU A 122 -2.45 21.65 -36.41
N ASN A 123 -2.11 20.54 -35.73
CA ASN A 123 -1.13 20.56 -34.65
C ASN A 123 -0.02 19.51 -34.83
N SER A 124 1.23 19.98 -34.88
CA SER A 124 2.41 19.14 -35.06
C SER A 124 2.75 18.32 -33.82
N LEU A 125 2.55 18.85 -32.61
CA LEU A 125 2.83 18.18 -31.35
C LEU A 125 1.91 16.98 -31.13
N GLY A 126 0.60 17.15 -31.31
CA GLY A 126 -0.37 16.05 -31.23
C GLY A 126 -0.09 14.95 -32.26
N ARG A 127 0.33 15.33 -33.47
CA ARG A 127 0.74 14.39 -34.52
C ARG A 127 1.98 13.59 -34.14
N LYS A 128 3.02 14.26 -33.62
CA LYS A 128 4.23 13.60 -33.12
C LYS A 128 3.90 12.64 -31.99
N PHE A 129 3.11 13.08 -31.01
CA PHE A 129 2.68 12.23 -29.89
C PHE A 129 2.00 10.96 -30.39
N LYS A 130 1.00 11.08 -31.27
CA LYS A 130 0.29 9.92 -31.85
C LYS A 130 1.19 8.93 -32.59
N ILE A 131 2.27 9.40 -33.21
CA ILE A 131 3.17 8.54 -34.02
C ILE A 131 4.28 7.91 -33.17
N TYR A 132 4.89 8.67 -32.27
CA TYR A 132 6.08 8.24 -31.52
C TYR A 132 5.75 7.65 -30.16
N PHE A 133 4.75 8.18 -29.45
CA PHE A 133 4.40 7.71 -28.11
C PHE A 133 4.05 6.22 -28.06
N PRO A 134 3.23 5.66 -28.99
CA PRO A 134 2.91 4.24 -28.96
C PRO A 134 4.11 3.30 -29.08
N LYS A 135 5.21 3.76 -29.69
CA LYS A 135 6.47 3.00 -29.77
C LYS A 135 7.30 3.19 -28.52
N PHE A 136 7.36 4.43 -28.03
CA PHE A 136 8.10 4.82 -26.83
C PHE A 136 7.60 4.12 -25.56
N ILE A 137 6.31 3.80 -25.46
CA ILE A 137 5.74 3.15 -24.28
C ILE A 137 5.96 1.63 -24.24
N LEU A 138 6.32 0.98 -25.36
CA LEU A 138 6.44 -0.48 -25.44
C LEU A 138 7.47 -1.09 -24.46
N PRO A 139 8.67 -0.51 -24.27
CA PRO A 139 9.61 -1.02 -23.26
C PRO A 139 9.07 -0.94 -21.83
N LEU A 140 8.35 0.14 -21.49
CA LEU A 140 7.70 0.27 -20.18
C LEU A 140 6.58 -0.78 -20.01
N LEU A 141 5.80 -1.06 -21.06
CA LEU A 141 4.80 -2.13 -21.03
C LEU A 141 5.44 -3.51 -20.85
N ALA A 142 6.57 -3.79 -21.51
CA ALA A 142 7.30 -5.04 -21.31
C ALA A 142 7.73 -5.20 -19.85
N MET A 143 8.28 -4.14 -19.25
CA MET A 143 8.66 -4.14 -17.84
C MET A 143 7.44 -4.27 -16.90
N MET A 144 6.31 -3.65 -17.23
CA MET A 144 5.04 -3.83 -16.53
C MET A 144 4.61 -5.31 -16.50
N PHE A 145 4.73 -6.01 -17.63
CA PHE A 145 4.40 -7.44 -17.75
C PHE A 145 5.35 -8.33 -16.93
N ILE A 146 6.65 -8.02 -16.91
CA ILE A 146 7.61 -8.74 -16.07
C ILE A 146 7.26 -8.58 -14.59
N SER A 147 6.93 -7.35 -14.16
CA SER A 147 6.58 -7.07 -12.77
C SER A 147 5.31 -7.79 -12.33
N ILE A 148 4.25 -7.81 -13.17
CA ILE A 148 3.02 -8.53 -12.82
C ILE A 148 3.19 -10.05 -12.92
N TRP A 149 4.04 -10.54 -13.83
CA TRP A 149 4.36 -11.96 -13.96
C TRP A 149 4.99 -12.51 -12.67
N GLN A 150 5.97 -11.81 -12.08
CA GLN A 150 6.55 -12.21 -10.80
C GLN A 150 5.48 -12.37 -9.70
N ARG A 151 4.54 -11.42 -9.62
CA ARG A 151 3.44 -11.47 -8.65
C ARG A 151 2.47 -12.62 -8.91
N VAL A 152 2.18 -12.92 -10.16
CA VAL A 152 1.34 -14.07 -10.50
C VAL A 152 2.05 -15.39 -10.22
N ASN A 153 3.35 -15.46 -10.48
CA ASN A 153 4.14 -16.66 -10.19
C ASN A 153 4.22 -16.93 -8.67
N GLN A 154 4.42 -15.88 -7.86
CA GLN A 154 4.54 -16.01 -6.42
C GLN A 154 3.20 -16.25 -5.71
N TYR A 155 2.13 -15.60 -6.16
CA TYR A 155 0.87 -15.55 -5.39
C TYR A 155 -0.36 -16.03 -6.16
N GLY A 156 -0.17 -16.58 -7.35
CA GLY A 156 -1.25 -16.97 -8.26
C GLY A 156 -2.04 -15.79 -8.83
N ILE A 157 -3.07 -16.11 -9.62
CA ILE A 157 -3.97 -15.13 -10.22
C ILE A 157 -5.06 -14.74 -9.22
N THR A 158 -5.20 -13.44 -8.98
CA THR A 158 -6.34 -12.80 -8.27
C THR A 158 -7.02 -11.81 -9.21
N GLU A 159 -8.21 -11.30 -8.88
CA GLU A 159 -8.98 -10.39 -9.73
C GLU A 159 -8.14 -9.17 -10.12
N ASN A 160 -7.48 -8.56 -9.15
CA ASN A 160 -6.65 -7.38 -9.37
C ASN A 160 -5.53 -7.67 -10.38
N ARG A 161 -4.81 -8.79 -10.22
CA ARG A 161 -3.73 -9.17 -11.14
C ARG A 161 -4.26 -9.53 -12.52
N PHE A 162 -5.41 -10.20 -12.57
CA PHE A 162 -6.10 -10.52 -13.81
C PHE A 162 -6.46 -9.27 -14.61
N TYR A 163 -7.07 -8.26 -13.98
CA TYR A 163 -7.43 -7.01 -14.65
C TYR A 163 -6.22 -6.24 -15.14
N ILE A 164 -5.11 -6.22 -14.39
CA ILE A 164 -3.83 -5.63 -14.85
C ILE A 164 -3.34 -6.34 -16.12
N ILE A 165 -3.36 -7.67 -16.14
CA ILE A 165 -2.88 -8.45 -17.29
C ILE A 165 -3.78 -8.22 -18.51
N VAL A 166 -5.09 -8.40 -18.36
CA VAL A 166 -6.02 -8.30 -19.49
C VAL A 166 -6.09 -6.87 -20.03
N PHE A 167 -6.17 -5.87 -19.15
CA PHE A 167 -6.15 -4.48 -19.59
C PHE A 167 -4.79 -4.10 -20.18
N GLY A 168 -3.70 -4.59 -19.60
CA GLY A 168 -2.35 -4.42 -20.13
C GLY A 168 -2.18 -5.03 -21.53
N LEU A 169 -2.73 -6.23 -21.77
CA LEU A 169 -2.69 -6.88 -23.08
C LEU A 169 -3.50 -6.11 -24.12
N TRP A 170 -4.67 -5.58 -23.72
CA TRP A 170 -5.45 -4.70 -24.58
C TRP A 170 -4.69 -3.42 -24.92
N ILE A 171 -4.07 -2.77 -23.92
CA ILE A 171 -3.23 -1.58 -24.12
C ILE A 171 -2.08 -1.89 -25.07
N LEU A 172 -1.37 -3.00 -24.86
CA LEU A 172 -0.28 -3.44 -25.74
C LEU A 172 -0.79 -3.61 -27.18
N GLY A 173 -1.90 -4.31 -27.36
CA GLY A 173 -2.54 -4.47 -28.67
C GLY A 173 -2.86 -3.12 -29.33
N MET A 174 -3.37 -2.16 -28.55
CA MET A 174 -3.67 -0.82 -29.05
C MET A 174 -2.41 -0.02 -29.43
N MET A 175 -1.35 -0.09 -28.62
CA MET A 175 -0.08 0.59 -28.92
C MET A 175 0.60 0.01 -30.16
N LEU A 176 0.53 -1.31 -30.34
CA LEU A 176 0.99 -1.98 -31.56
C LEU A 176 0.13 -1.60 -32.76
N TYR A 177 -1.20 -1.56 -32.61
CA TYR A 177 -2.12 -1.11 -33.66
C TYR A 177 -1.80 0.31 -34.12
N PHE A 178 -1.57 1.25 -33.19
CA PHE A 178 -1.16 2.62 -33.50
C PHE A 178 0.22 2.71 -34.16
N SER A 179 1.13 1.78 -33.83
CA SER A 179 2.50 1.77 -34.36
C SER A 179 2.58 1.29 -35.80
N PHE A 180 1.78 0.29 -36.19
CA PHE A 180 1.92 -0.41 -37.48
C PHE A 180 0.82 -0.12 -38.50
N LYS A 181 -0.43 0.13 -38.09
CA LYS A 181 -1.56 0.21 -39.03
C LYS A 181 -1.88 1.65 -39.45
N LYS A 182 -2.08 1.88 -40.74
CA LYS A 182 -2.54 3.17 -41.32
C LYS A 182 -3.50 2.89 -42.51
N PRO A 183 -4.67 3.55 -42.62
CA PRO A 183 -5.24 4.56 -41.73
C PRO A 183 -5.83 3.96 -40.44
N LEU A 184 -5.77 4.73 -39.35
CA LEU A 184 -6.32 4.34 -38.06
C LEU A 184 -7.82 4.62 -38.02
N ARG A 185 -8.60 3.63 -37.63
CA ARG A 185 -10.05 3.78 -37.39
C ARG A 185 -10.28 3.85 -35.89
N ASN A 186 -10.62 5.04 -35.39
CA ASN A 186 -10.79 5.27 -33.95
C ASN A 186 -11.88 4.42 -33.30
N ILE A 187 -12.85 3.92 -34.09
CA ILE A 187 -13.94 3.07 -33.60
C ILE A 187 -13.46 1.72 -33.03
N PHE A 188 -12.26 1.24 -33.43
CA PHE A 188 -11.72 0.00 -32.88
C PHE A 188 -11.41 0.10 -31.37
N ILE A 189 -11.07 1.29 -30.87
CA ILE A 189 -10.73 1.50 -29.46
C ILE A 189 -11.91 1.14 -28.55
N PRO A 190 -13.10 1.78 -28.65
CA PRO A 190 -14.22 1.45 -27.79
C PRO A 190 -14.75 0.03 -28.03
N ILE A 191 -14.87 -0.42 -29.29
CA ILE A 191 -15.41 -1.76 -29.59
C ILE A 191 -14.53 -2.86 -28.98
N SER A 192 -13.21 -2.80 -29.18
CA SER A 192 -12.31 -3.81 -28.63
C SER A 192 -12.28 -3.79 -27.10
N LEU A 193 -12.30 -2.59 -26.49
CA LEU A 193 -12.35 -2.46 -25.04
C LEU A 193 -13.64 -3.06 -24.47
N SER A 194 -14.79 -2.78 -25.09
CA SER A 194 -16.08 -3.36 -24.67
C SER A 194 -16.07 -4.88 -24.72
N ILE A 195 -15.52 -5.49 -25.78
CA ILE A 195 -15.40 -6.94 -25.90
C ILE A 195 -14.51 -7.49 -24.77
N VAL A 196 -13.35 -6.88 -24.53
CA VAL A 196 -12.44 -7.29 -23.46
C VAL A 196 -13.12 -7.23 -22.10
N VAL A 197 -13.80 -6.13 -21.78
CA VAL A 197 -14.54 -5.95 -20.52
C VAL A 197 -15.63 -7.02 -20.36
N LEU A 198 -16.41 -7.30 -21.39
CA LEU A 198 -17.47 -8.32 -21.32
C LEU A 198 -16.91 -9.72 -21.04
N ILE A 199 -15.83 -10.10 -21.72
CA ILE A 199 -15.15 -11.39 -21.50
C ILE A 199 -14.51 -11.46 -20.11
N SER A 200 -13.98 -10.34 -19.61
CA SER A 200 -13.37 -10.28 -18.27
C SER A 200 -14.37 -10.44 -17.14
N ILE A 201 -15.65 -10.12 -17.35
CA ILE A 201 -16.69 -10.18 -16.33
C ILE A 201 -17.51 -11.47 -16.43
N TYR A 202 -17.80 -11.94 -17.65
CA TYR A 202 -18.71 -13.07 -17.87
C TYR A 202 -18.03 -14.31 -18.45
N GLY A 203 -18.48 -15.47 -17.98
CA GLY A 203 -18.09 -16.76 -18.53
C GLY A 203 -16.82 -17.36 -17.91
N PRO A 204 -16.31 -18.46 -18.49
CA PRO A 204 -15.21 -19.25 -17.92
C PRO A 204 -13.85 -18.53 -17.93
N PHE A 205 -13.74 -17.46 -18.72
CA PHE A 205 -12.55 -16.60 -18.79
C PHE A 205 -12.68 -15.33 -17.94
N SER A 206 -13.72 -15.24 -17.13
CA SER A 206 -13.90 -14.11 -16.21
C SER A 206 -12.81 -14.08 -15.14
N SER A 207 -12.62 -12.90 -14.54
CA SER A 207 -11.71 -12.72 -13.42
C SER A 207 -12.02 -13.71 -12.29
N PHE A 208 -13.30 -13.85 -11.94
CA PHE A 208 -13.76 -14.70 -10.86
C PHE A 208 -13.46 -16.17 -11.12
N SER A 209 -13.83 -16.70 -12.29
CA SER A 209 -13.61 -18.12 -12.62
C SER A 209 -12.13 -18.50 -12.65
N LEU A 210 -11.29 -17.64 -13.22
CA LEU A 210 -9.86 -17.90 -13.32
C LEU A 210 -9.14 -17.76 -11.98
N SER A 211 -9.54 -16.79 -11.15
CA SER A 211 -8.97 -16.62 -9.82
C SER A 211 -9.36 -17.76 -8.89
N ILE A 212 -10.65 -18.17 -8.85
CA ILE A 212 -11.10 -19.35 -8.08
C ILE A 212 -10.31 -20.59 -8.50
N ARG A 213 -10.15 -20.83 -9.81
CA ARG A 213 -9.39 -21.97 -10.33
C ARG A 213 -7.91 -21.89 -9.94
N SER A 214 -7.29 -20.72 -10.07
CA SER A 214 -5.88 -20.52 -9.73
C SER A 214 -5.62 -20.77 -8.24
N GLN A 215 -6.47 -20.23 -7.36
CA GLN A 215 -6.27 -20.36 -5.92
C GLN A 215 -6.60 -21.78 -5.42
N ASN A 216 -7.61 -22.45 -5.99
CA ASN A 216 -7.85 -23.88 -5.72
C ASN A 216 -6.66 -24.76 -6.14
N ASN A 217 -6.11 -24.54 -7.33
CA ASN A 217 -4.96 -25.32 -7.81
C ASN A 217 -3.73 -25.12 -6.92
N ARG A 218 -3.52 -23.89 -6.44
CA ARG A 218 -2.42 -23.55 -5.54
C ARG A 218 -2.60 -24.22 -4.18
N LEU A 219 -3.78 -24.10 -3.58
CA LEU A 219 -4.11 -24.77 -2.33
C LEU A 219 -3.90 -26.28 -2.44
N ASN A 220 -4.45 -26.91 -3.48
CA ASN A 220 -4.28 -28.34 -3.71
C ASN A 220 -2.80 -28.72 -3.86
N GLY A 221 -1.99 -27.93 -4.57
CA GLY A 221 -0.56 -28.20 -4.70
C GLY A 221 0.18 -28.19 -3.35
N ILE A 222 -0.15 -27.26 -2.45
CA ILE A 222 0.45 -27.19 -1.10
C ILE A 222 0.01 -28.40 -0.28
N LEU A 223 -1.28 -28.72 -0.31
CA LEU A 223 -1.85 -29.82 0.45
C LEU A 223 -1.32 -31.17 -0.04
N GLU A 224 -1.19 -31.38 -1.35
CA GLU A 224 -0.61 -32.60 -1.93
C GLU A 224 0.87 -32.76 -1.54
N THR A 225 1.66 -31.68 -1.65
CA THR A 225 3.09 -31.69 -1.30
C THR A 225 3.32 -32.02 0.18
N ASN A 226 2.40 -31.57 1.05
CA ASN A 226 2.44 -31.81 2.50
C ASN A 226 1.66 -33.06 2.95
N GLY A 227 1.19 -33.90 2.03
CA GLY A 227 0.45 -35.14 2.36
C GLY A 227 -0.88 -34.92 3.08
N MET A 228 -1.49 -33.74 2.92
CA MET A 228 -2.72 -33.32 3.57
C MET A 228 -3.98 -33.62 2.74
N LEU A 229 -3.88 -34.43 1.69
CA LEU A 229 -5.02 -34.81 0.85
C LEU A 229 -5.14 -36.33 0.73
N GLU A 230 -6.29 -36.86 1.14
CA GLU A 230 -6.69 -38.26 0.92
C GLU A 230 -8.12 -38.27 0.34
N ASP A 231 -8.31 -38.93 -0.80
CA ASP A 231 -9.58 -38.96 -1.53
C ASP A 231 -10.22 -37.57 -1.78
N GLY A 232 -9.38 -36.54 -1.94
CA GLY A 232 -9.81 -35.15 -2.16
C GLY A 232 -10.30 -34.42 -0.91
N LYS A 233 -10.11 -34.99 0.29
CA LYS A 233 -10.43 -34.38 1.57
C LYS A 233 -9.17 -34.00 2.32
N VAL A 234 -9.23 -32.89 3.05
CA VAL A 234 -8.13 -32.42 3.90
C VAL A 234 -7.93 -33.37 5.08
N ILE A 235 -6.67 -33.76 5.31
CA ILE A 235 -6.21 -34.38 6.56
C ILE A 235 -5.32 -33.38 7.30
N ALA A 236 -5.54 -33.25 8.60
CA ALA A 236 -4.74 -32.37 9.44
C ALA A 236 -3.27 -32.82 9.50
N ASN A 237 -2.37 -31.84 9.47
CA ASN A 237 -0.95 -32.05 9.68
C ASN A 237 -0.41 -30.86 10.50
N THR A 238 0.11 -31.13 11.68
CA THR A 238 0.59 -30.10 12.61
C THR A 238 2.01 -29.64 12.27
N ASN A 239 2.76 -30.44 11.52
CA ASN A 239 4.18 -30.27 11.21
C ASN A 239 4.41 -29.66 9.81
N LEU A 240 3.62 -28.64 9.45
CA LEU A 240 3.89 -27.83 8.25
C LEU A 240 4.92 -26.74 8.51
N SER A 241 5.63 -26.38 7.44
CA SER A 241 6.43 -25.16 7.39
C SER A 241 5.57 -23.93 7.70
N SER A 242 6.18 -22.89 8.27
CA SER A 242 5.46 -21.65 8.57
C SER A 242 5.00 -20.94 7.30
N ASP A 243 5.74 -21.08 6.20
CA ASP A 243 5.41 -20.53 4.88
C ASP A 243 4.15 -21.18 4.30
N ASP A 244 4.05 -22.51 4.35
CA ASP A 244 2.85 -23.23 3.87
C ASP A 244 1.63 -22.92 4.73
N LYS A 245 1.79 -22.81 6.06
CA LYS A 245 0.71 -22.38 6.96
C LYS A 245 0.22 -20.98 6.62
N CYS A 246 1.14 -20.05 6.37
CA CYS A 246 0.82 -18.69 5.93
C CYS A 246 0.10 -18.70 4.58
N GLU A 247 0.58 -19.48 3.62
CA GLU A 247 0.01 -19.55 2.29
C GLU A 247 -1.41 -20.13 2.29
N ILE A 248 -1.65 -21.21 3.03
CA ILE A 248 -2.99 -21.79 3.22
C ILE A 248 -3.92 -20.75 3.87
N ASN A 249 -3.48 -20.09 4.95
CA ASN A 249 -4.26 -19.05 5.63
C ASN A 249 -4.62 -17.89 4.69
N ASN A 250 -3.68 -17.42 3.88
CA ASN A 250 -3.90 -16.34 2.92
C ASN A 250 -4.84 -16.73 1.78
N ILE A 251 -4.80 -17.99 1.32
CA ILE A 251 -5.75 -18.49 0.33
C ILE A 251 -7.16 -18.55 0.92
N ILE A 252 -7.32 -19.12 2.11
CA ILE A 252 -8.62 -19.21 2.80
C ILE A 252 -9.18 -17.82 3.08
N TYR A 253 -8.34 -16.89 3.55
CA TYR A 253 -8.71 -15.48 3.71
C TYR A 253 -9.20 -14.84 2.41
N TYR A 254 -8.48 -15.08 1.31
CA TYR A 254 -8.86 -14.54 0.01
C TYR A 254 -10.27 -15.00 -0.40
N PHE A 255 -10.59 -16.30 -0.23
CA PHE A 255 -11.94 -16.81 -0.49
C PHE A 255 -12.97 -16.22 0.48
N ASN A 256 -12.68 -16.17 1.78
CA ASN A 256 -13.60 -15.64 2.79
C ASN A 256 -13.99 -14.17 2.55
N ASN A 257 -13.07 -13.37 1.99
CA ASN A 257 -13.30 -11.94 1.79
C ASN A 257 -13.68 -11.54 0.37
N THR A 258 -13.35 -12.36 -0.64
CA THR A 258 -13.53 -12.00 -2.06
C THR A 258 -14.56 -12.90 -2.77
N HIS A 259 -14.76 -14.12 -2.28
CA HIS A 259 -15.63 -15.15 -2.87
C HIS A 259 -16.44 -15.85 -1.77
N SER A 260 -16.70 -17.15 -1.92
CA SER A 260 -17.21 -18.02 -0.88
C SER A 260 -16.17 -19.08 -0.50
N LEU A 261 -16.14 -19.48 0.78
CA LEU A 261 -15.38 -20.66 1.22
C LEU A 261 -15.89 -21.95 0.56
N GLU A 262 -17.15 -21.97 0.12
CA GLU A 262 -17.74 -23.09 -0.63
C GLU A 262 -17.11 -23.27 -2.02
N ASP A 263 -16.44 -22.25 -2.55
CA ASP A 263 -15.72 -22.34 -3.83
C ASP A 263 -14.40 -23.10 -3.70
N ILE A 264 -13.96 -23.43 -2.48
CA ILE A 264 -12.78 -24.25 -2.22
C ILE A 264 -13.18 -25.72 -2.22
N LYS A 265 -12.69 -26.47 -3.21
CA LYS A 265 -13.10 -27.87 -3.44
C LYS A 265 -12.65 -28.83 -2.34
N ALA A 266 -11.50 -28.55 -1.71
CA ALA A 266 -10.93 -29.40 -0.67
C ALA A 266 -11.64 -29.25 0.69
N LEU A 267 -12.40 -28.18 0.90
CA LEU A 267 -13.05 -27.90 2.17
C LEU A 267 -14.40 -28.64 2.30
N PRO A 268 -14.77 -29.06 3.53
CA PRO A 268 -16.10 -29.58 3.78
C PRO A 268 -17.15 -28.48 3.62
N LYS A 269 -18.38 -28.89 3.23
CA LYS A 269 -19.50 -27.95 3.14
C LYS A 269 -19.81 -27.32 4.50
N GLY A 270 -20.05 -26.01 4.51
CA GLY A 270 -20.30 -25.25 5.74
C GLY A 270 -19.05 -24.98 6.58
N PHE A 271 -17.86 -25.11 6.00
CA PHE A 271 -16.61 -24.73 6.69
C PHE A 271 -16.62 -23.24 7.04
N GLU A 272 -16.23 -22.95 8.29
CA GLU A 272 -15.97 -21.61 8.80
C GLU A 272 -14.51 -21.49 9.26
N THR A 273 -13.95 -20.28 9.24
CA THR A 273 -12.55 -20.04 9.65
C THR A 273 -12.28 -20.38 11.12
N SER A 274 -13.31 -20.43 11.96
CA SER A 274 -13.26 -20.93 13.35
C SER A 274 -12.85 -22.41 13.43
N GLY A 275 -13.21 -23.21 12.41
CA GLY A 275 -12.87 -24.63 12.31
C GLY A 275 -11.49 -24.93 11.70
N MET A 276 -10.65 -23.90 11.49
CA MET A 276 -9.33 -24.06 10.88
C MET A 276 -8.43 -25.03 11.65
N ARG A 277 -8.38 -24.87 12.98
CA ARG A 277 -7.57 -25.71 13.87
C ARG A 277 -8.01 -27.17 13.81
N ASP A 278 -9.32 -27.40 13.77
CA ASP A 278 -9.89 -28.76 13.75
C ASP A 278 -9.64 -29.46 12.41
N LEU A 279 -9.73 -28.73 11.28
CA LEU A 279 -9.56 -29.31 9.95
C LEU A 279 -8.10 -29.46 9.52
N PHE A 280 -7.28 -28.44 9.74
CA PHE A 280 -5.90 -28.40 9.26
C PHE A 280 -4.86 -28.70 10.34
N GLY A 281 -5.21 -28.59 11.62
CA GLY A 281 -4.30 -28.80 12.75
C GLY A 281 -3.56 -27.55 13.22
N PHE A 282 -3.88 -26.36 12.71
CA PHE A 282 -3.27 -25.09 13.10
C PHE A 282 -4.26 -23.92 13.06
N ASP A 283 -3.99 -22.87 13.82
CA ASP A 283 -4.92 -21.74 13.98
C ASP A 283 -5.04 -20.88 12.72
N TYR A 284 -6.22 -20.26 12.55
CA TYR A 284 -6.45 -19.30 11.48
C TYR A 284 -5.72 -17.98 11.77
N SER A 285 -4.73 -17.66 10.95
CA SER A 285 -3.90 -16.46 11.09
C SER A 285 -3.53 -15.91 9.71
N PRO A 286 -4.45 -15.18 9.05
CA PRO A 286 -4.16 -14.56 7.76
C PRO A 286 -3.20 -13.39 7.93
N TYR A 287 -2.29 -13.20 6.97
CA TYR A 287 -1.22 -12.19 7.03
C TYR A 287 -0.25 -12.34 8.20
N SER A 288 -0.18 -13.49 8.86
CA SER A 288 0.98 -13.79 9.70
C SER A 288 2.18 -13.95 8.77
N GLU A 289 2.95 -12.88 8.62
CA GLU A 289 4.26 -12.88 7.96
C GLU A 289 5.18 -13.80 8.77
N TYR A 290 5.09 -15.10 8.53
CA TYR A 290 6.07 -16.07 9.02
C TYR A 290 7.32 -16.15 8.11
N GLU A 291 7.44 -15.22 7.15
CA GLU A 291 8.66 -14.99 6.37
C GLU A 291 9.43 -13.78 6.96
N ASN A 292 10.49 -14.05 7.73
CA ASN A 292 11.71 -13.24 7.85
C ASN A 292 11.61 -11.71 8.04
N GLU A 293 10.64 -11.15 8.76
CA GLU A 293 10.67 -9.73 9.12
C GLU A 293 10.55 -9.55 10.64
N GLU A 294 11.48 -8.77 11.19
CA GLU A 294 11.68 -8.52 12.61
C GLU A 294 10.35 -8.21 13.33
N ASN A 295 10.01 -8.92 14.43
CA ASN A 295 8.76 -8.70 15.15
C ASN A 295 8.75 -7.28 15.75
N TYR A 296 7.86 -6.42 15.25
CA TYR A 296 7.69 -5.09 15.81
C TYR A 296 7.15 -5.18 17.25
N PHE A 297 7.76 -4.43 18.16
CA PHE A 297 7.27 -4.24 19.51
C PHE A 297 7.11 -2.75 19.80
N TYR A 298 6.14 -2.45 20.68
CA TYR A 298 5.83 -1.12 21.16
C TYR A 298 5.46 -1.20 22.63
N TYR A 299 6.06 -0.36 23.47
CA TYR A 299 5.78 -0.23 24.89
C TYR A 299 5.57 1.24 25.22
N ASN A 300 4.49 1.54 25.92
CA ASN A 300 4.18 2.90 26.34
C ASN A 300 3.91 2.96 27.84
N ALA A 301 4.64 3.82 28.53
CA ALA A 301 4.35 4.19 29.91
C ALA A 301 3.60 5.50 29.92
N ASN A 302 2.28 5.42 30.12
CA ASN A 302 1.44 6.60 30.21
C ASN A 302 1.73 7.31 31.55
N LEU A 303 2.42 8.45 31.47
CA LEU A 303 2.65 9.33 32.62
C LEU A 303 1.47 10.29 32.89
N ASN A 304 0.44 10.30 32.03
CA ASN A 304 -0.72 11.17 32.26
C ASN A 304 -1.43 10.80 33.56
N ASN A 305 -1.65 11.80 34.42
CA ASN A 305 -2.25 11.67 35.75
C ASN A 305 -1.45 10.82 36.76
N LYS A 306 -0.15 10.55 36.51
CA LYS A 306 0.75 9.95 37.51
C LYS A 306 1.62 11.02 38.15
N LEU A 307 1.76 10.94 39.48
CA LEU A 307 2.66 11.83 40.22
C LEU A 307 4.09 11.32 40.06
N LEU A 308 4.97 12.16 39.51
CA LEU A 308 6.41 11.89 39.44
C LEU A 308 7.11 12.65 40.57
N ASP A 309 7.70 11.92 41.52
CA ASP A 309 8.53 12.53 42.55
C ASP A 309 9.93 12.85 41.99
N ILE A 310 10.25 14.14 42.02
CA ILE A 310 11.55 14.71 41.59
C ILE A 310 12.37 15.23 42.79
N SER A 311 11.90 15.01 44.02
CA SER A 311 12.60 15.45 45.23
C SER A 311 13.99 14.79 45.30
N GLY A 312 15.02 15.61 45.56
CA GLY A 312 16.42 15.14 45.58
C GLY A 312 17.05 14.98 44.20
N PHE A 313 16.50 15.61 43.17
CA PHE A 313 17.16 15.78 41.87
C PHE A 313 17.20 17.27 41.51
N ASP A 314 18.33 17.72 40.99
CA ASP A 314 18.57 19.10 40.58
C ASP A 314 17.95 19.44 39.22
N TYR A 315 17.92 18.47 38.29
CA TYR A 315 17.47 18.68 36.91
C TYR A 315 16.43 17.64 36.46
N TYR A 316 15.54 18.08 35.57
CA TYR A 316 14.56 17.28 34.86
C TYR A 316 14.69 17.54 33.35
N SER A 317 14.73 16.49 32.53
CA SER A 317 14.70 16.61 31.08
C SER A 317 13.92 15.46 30.43
N ASN A 318 13.29 15.74 29.29
CA ASN A 318 12.66 14.73 28.43
C ASN A 318 13.43 14.65 27.10
N MET A 319 13.83 13.45 26.72
CA MET A 319 14.60 13.17 25.52
C MET A 319 13.85 12.25 24.58
N SER A 320 14.01 12.48 23.28
CA SER A 320 13.49 11.59 22.22
C SER A 320 14.61 11.23 21.23
N SER A 321 14.55 10.00 20.71
CA SER A 321 15.47 9.49 19.69
C SER A 321 15.30 10.18 18.33
N TRP A 322 14.16 10.82 18.09
CA TRP A 322 13.78 11.35 16.78
C TRP A 322 14.61 12.55 16.32
N ASN A 323 15.31 13.24 17.23
CA ASN A 323 16.02 14.48 16.91
C ASN A 323 17.51 14.51 17.25
N GLY A 324 18.12 13.43 17.76
CA GLY A 324 19.57 13.39 18.08
C GLY A 324 20.04 14.64 18.84
N GLN A 325 19.27 15.09 19.83
CA GLN A 325 19.46 16.39 20.47
C GLN A 325 20.47 16.32 21.61
N THR A 326 21.39 17.27 21.59
CA THR A 326 22.12 17.71 22.76
C THR A 326 21.29 18.78 23.46
N ILE A 327 20.89 18.54 24.70
CA ILE A 327 20.14 19.45 25.55
C ILE A 327 21.12 20.07 26.54
N SER A 328 21.29 21.38 26.51
CA SER A 328 22.11 22.12 27.47
C SER A 328 21.22 22.82 28.49
N MET A 329 21.50 22.59 29.77
CA MET A 329 20.81 23.12 30.94
C MET A 329 21.83 23.79 31.85
N GLY A 330 22.17 25.05 31.58
CA GLY A 330 23.22 25.76 32.31
C GLY A 330 24.60 25.16 32.03
N ASP A 331 25.27 24.68 33.08
CA ASP A 331 26.55 23.98 33.02
C ASP A 331 26.42 22.50 32.61
N ILE A 332 25.21 21.93 32.65
CA ILE A 332 24.95 20.52 32.29
C ILE A 332 24.59 20.37 30.82
N THR A 333 25.17 19.37 30.17
CA THR A 333 24.85 18.97 28.80
C THR A 333 24.48 17.49 28.77
N LEU A 334 23.31 17.19 28.24
CA LEU A 334 22.72 15.86 28.13
C LEU A 334 22.55 15.52 26.64
N SER A 335 23.11 14.40 26.18
CA SER A 335 22.97 13.95 24.79
C SER A 335 22.69 12.46 24.70
N TYR A 336 21.93 12.06 23.68
CA TYR A 336 21.63 10.67 23.37
C TYR A 336 22.09 10.36 21.96
N ASN A 337 22.95 9.34 21.83
CA ASN A 337 23.39 8.82 20.55
C ASN A 337 22.57 7.56 20.19
N PRO A 338 21.68 7.62 19.18
CA PRO A 338 20.83 6.50 18.81
C PRO A 338 21.59 5.36 18.13
N ASP A 339 22.74 5.61 17.50
CA ASP A 339 23.50 4.58 16.75
C ASP A 339 24.19 3.58 17.69
N ILE A 340 24.55 4.04 18.89
CA ILE A 340 25.25 3.23 19.91
C ILE A 340 24.46 3.13 21.22
N HIS A 341 23.25 3.66 21.26
CA HIS A 341 22.33 3.63 22.41
C HIS A 341 22.95 4.18 23.71
N LEU A 342 23.77 5.23 23.61
CA LEU A 342 24.42 5.85 24.77
C LEU A 342 23.78 7.18 25.13
N VAL A 343 23.44 7.35 26.41
CA VAL A 343 23.14 8.65 27.02
C VAL A 343 24.38 9.17 27.75
N THR A 344 24.79 10.39 27.45
CA THR A 344 25.94 11.04 28.09
C THR A 344 25.52 12.30 28.82
N ILE A 345 26.00 12.46 30.04
CA ILE A 345 25.80 13.64 30.88
C ILE A 345 27.16 14.29 31.15
N GLN A 346 27.30 15.57 30.81
CA GLN A 346 28.52 16.34 30.98
C GLN A 346 28.24 17.61 31.78
N ARG A 347 29.25 18.10 32.51
CA ARG A 347 29.25 19.41 33.17
C ARG A 347 30.46 20.20 32.69
N ASP A 348 30.26 21.38 32.11
CA ASP A 348 31.36 22.20 31.56
C ASP A 348 32.33 21.41 30.64
N ASN A 349 31.76 20.52 29.79
CA ASN A 349 32.47 19.57 28.92
C ASN A 349 33.27 18.46 29.64
N ILE A 350 33.11 18.29 30.95
CA ILE A 350 33.63 17.15 31.71
C ILE A 350 32.55 16.07 31.75
N LEU A 351 32.87 14.85 31.30
CA LEU A 351 31.95 13.71 31.34
C LEU A 351 31.69 13.29 32.80
N LEU A 352 30.41 13.30 33.19
CA LEU A 352 29.95 12.83 34.51
C LEU A 352 29.38 11.41 34.45
N LEU A 353 28.63 11.09 33.40
CA LEU A 353 28.02 9.76 33.22
C LEU A 353 27.93 9.40 31.74
N GLU A 354 28.22 8.14 31.44
CA GLU A 354 27.90 7.48 30.17
C GLU A 354 27.08 6.24 30.48
N GLN A 355 25.88 6.16 29.93
CA GLN A 355 24.93 5.08 30.20
C GLN A 355 24.43 4.44 28.91
N ASP A 356 24.71 3.14 28.74
CA ASP A 356 24.09 2.29 27.72
C ASP A 356 22.66 1.94 28.12
N VAL A 357 21.70 2.32 27.28
CA VAL A 357 20.27 2.08 27.54
C VAL A 357 19.76 0.77 26.92
N MET A 358 20.53 0.10 26.05
CA MET A 358 20.13 -1.16 25.43
C MET A 358 19.81 -2.26 26.47
N PRO A 359 20.61 -2.46 27.55
CA PRO A 359 20.27 -3.44 28.58
C PRO A 359 18.93 -3.16 29.29
N TYR A 360 18.58 -1.89 29.46
CA TYR A 360 17.30 -1.49 30.07
C TYR A 360 16.13 -1.81 29.14
N VAL A 361 16.28 -1.52 27.84
CA VAL A 361 15.28 -1.86 26.82
C VAL A 361 15.10 -3.38 26.72
N GLN A 362 16.18 -4.16 26.75
CA GLN A 362 16.11 -5.63 26.78
C GLN A 362 15.36 -6.17 28.00
N ASN A 363 15.58 -5.58 29.17
CA ASN A 363 14.86 -5.96 30.40
C ASN A 363 13.35 -5.70 30.25
N ILE A 364 12.97 -4.50 29.82
CA ILE A 364 11.57 -4.12 29.60
C ILE A 364 10.91 -5.05 28.56
N HIS A 365 11.59 -5.31 27.45
CA HIS A 365 11.10 -6.20 26.40
C HIS A 365 10.88 -7.63 26.93
N ASN A 366 11.85 -8.19 27.65
CA ASN A 366 11.73 -9.53 28.23
C ASN A 366 10.58 -9.67 29.23
N LYS A 367 10.26 -8.62 30.00
CA LYS A 367 9.10 -8.59 30.90
C LYS A 367 7.76 -8.51 30.15
N LYS A 368 7.72 -7.90 28.96
CA LYS A 368 6.48 -7.51 28.27
C LYS A 368 6.20 -8.26 26.97
N LYS A 369 7.14 -9.04 26.44
CA LYS A 369 6.99 -9.73 25.14
C LYS A 369 5.78 -10.67 25.11
N ASP A 370 5.55 -11.44 26.19
CA ASP A 370 4.47 -12.43 26.29
C ASP A 370 3.16 -11.88 26.89
N VAL A 371 3.12 -10.58 27.22
CA VAL A 371 1.94 -9.93 27.80
C VAL A 371 1.13 -9.25 26.70
N SER A 372 -0.19 -9.49 26.70
CA SER A 372 -1.13 -8.89 25.75
C SER A 372 -1.27 -7.38 25.94
N ASP A 373 -1.19 -6.91 27.18
CA ASP A 373 -1.18 -5.49 27.51
C ASP A 373 0.24 -4.92 27.32
N LYS A 374 0.41 -4.14 26.25
CA LYS A 374 1.64 -3.44 25.92
C LYS A 374 1.78 -2.10 26.65
N ALA A 375 0.75 -1.69 27.41
CA ALA A 375 0.87 -0.58 28.33
C ALA A 375 1.74 -0.95 29.55
N VAL A 376 2.52 0.03 29.99
CA VAL A 376 3.29 -0.04 31.22
C VAL A 376 2.49 0.66 32.31
N ASN A 377 1.79 -0.16 33.09
CA ASN A 377 0.91 0.32 34.15
C ASN A 377 1.67 0.78 35.40
N ASP A 378 2.87 0.23 35.66
CA ASP A 378 3.74 0.64 36.77
C ASP A 378 4.98 1.38 36.24
N ILE A 379 5.24 2.59 36.73
CA ILE A 379 6.41 3.38 36.32
C ILE A 379 7.71 2.71 36.78
N GLU A 380 7.68 1.97 37.89
CA GLU A 380 8.87 1.31 38.43
C GLU A 380 9.44 0.26 37.47
N ASP A 381 8.59 -0.37 36.64
CA ASP A 381 9.01 -1.37 35.64
C ASP A 381 9.85 -0.80 34.50
N VAL A 382 9.80 0.52 34.31
CA VAL A 382 10.51 1.27 33.26
C VAL A 382 11.45 2.32 33.85
N THR A 383 11.74 2.25 35.15
CA THR A 383 12.63 3.18 35.84
C THR A 383 13.95 2.51 36.20
N TYR A 384 15.05 3.15 35.84
CA TYR A 384 16.41 2.68 36.09
C TYR A 384 17.24 3.82 36.71
N ILE A 385 18.13 3.48 37.63
CA ILE A 385 18.99 4.46 38.31
C ILE A 385 20.45 4.08 38.06
N SER A 386 21.25 5.07 37.67
CA SER A 386 22.71 4.97 37.59
C SER A 386 23.34 6.02 38.49
N GLU A 387 24.27 5.59 39.32
CA GLU A 387 24.89 6.42 40.35
C GLU A 387 26.40 6.15 40.39
N ASN A 388 27.20 7.21 40.47
CA ASN A 388 28.63 7.16 40.70
C ASN A 388 29.03 8.23 41.72
N GLU A 389 30.33 8.45 41.93
CA GLU A 389 30.83 9.39 42.96
C GLU A 389 30.45 10.87 42.71
N ASN A 390 30.06 11.25 41.48
CA ASN A 390 29.82 12.64 41.08
C ASN A 390 28.37 12.93 40.67
N ILE A 391 27.57 11.91 40.36
CA ILE A 391 26.24 12.09 39.78
C ILE A 391 25.34 10.89 40.06
N LYS A 392 24.06 11.17 40.27
CA LYS A 392 22.97 10.22 40.27
C LYS A 392 21.95 10.58 39.20
N ALA A 393 21.70 9.67 38.27
CA ALA A 393 20.74 9.84 37.19
C ALA A 393 19.63 8.77 37.25
N LYS A 394 18.38 9.21 37.12
CA LYS A 394 17.19 8.33 37.01
C LYS A 394 16.64 8.41 35.59
N PHE A 395 16.55 7.28 34.91
CA PHE A 395 16.02 7.13 33.55
C PHE A 395 14.63 6.48 33.61
N ILE A 396 13.63 7.14 33.03
CA ILE A 396 12.25 6.65 33.00
C ILE A 396 11.80 6.56 31.55
N PHE A 397 11.62 5.35 31.03
CA PHE A 397 11.26 5.14 29.63
C PHE A 397 9.75 5.33 29.43
N THR A 398 9.37 6.33 28.63
CA THR A 398 7.96 6.66 28.36
C THR A 398 7.44 5.99 27.11
N ASN A 399 8.30 5.79 26.11
CA ASN A 399 7.94 5.18 24.85
C ASN A 399 9.13 4.41 24.30
N ILE A 400 8.92 3.15 23.94
CA ILE A 400 9.94 2.31 23.33
C ILE A 400 9.28 1.58 22.17
N ASN A 401 9.89 1.68 20.99
CA ASN A 401 9.49 0.88 19.86
C ASN A 401 10.70 0.41 19.06
N GLY A 402 10.54 -0.73 18.41
CA GLY A 402 11.62 -1.39 17.73
C GLY A 402 11.18 -2.74 17.21
N ARG A 403 12.16 -3.55 16.86
CA ARG A 403 11.91 -4.84 16.22
C ARG A 403 12.83 -5.91 16.78
N THR A 404 12.40 -7.16 16.75
CA THR A 404 13.24 -8.29 17.14
C THR A 404 13.45 -9.26 16.01
N ASP A 405 14.67 -9.68 15.76
CA ASP A 405 14.94 -10.75 14.81
C ASP A 405 14.50 -12.14 15.35
N ILE A 406 14.76 -13.18 14.57
CA ILE A 406 14.42 -14.58 14.89
C ILE A 406 15.20 -15.10 16.11
N GLU A 407 16.36 -14.50 16.42
CA GLU A 407 17.18 -14.79 17.59
C GLU A 407 16.78 -13.94 18.81
N ASN A 408 15.72 -13.14 18.68
CA ASN A 408 15.22 -12.20 19.68
C ASN A 408 16.22 -11.06 20.01
N ASN A 409 17.13 -10.75 19.08
CA ASN A 409 17.98 -9.56 19.16
C ASN A 409 17.14 -8.31 18.88
N ILE A 410 17.29 -7.30 19.74
CA ILE A 410 16.50 -6.08 19.69
C ILE A 410 17.19 -5.01 18.85
N THR A 411 16.46 -4.45 17.90
CA THR A 411 16.80 -3.20 17.21
C THR A 411 15.81 -2.11 17.65
N ILE A 412 16.30 -0.98 18.16
CA ILE A 412 15.46 0.13 18.64
C ILE A 412 15.17 1.09 17.48
N ASP A 413 13.90 1.23 17.10
CA ASP A 413 13.45 2.19 16.08
C ASP A 413 13.18 3.56 16.70
N GLY A 414 12.68 3.59 17.94
CA GLY A 414 12.32 4.81 18.65
C GLY A 414 12.35 4.68 20.16
N LEU A 415 12.84 5.73 20.83
CA LEU A 415 13.01 5.78 22.28
C LEU A 415 12.65 7.18 22.79
N GLU A 416 11.79 7.25 23.81
CA GLU A 416 11.54 8.45 24.59
C GLU A 416 11.75 8.14 26.07
N LEU A 417 12.44 9.02 26.75
CA LEU A 417 12.78 8.84 28.15
C LEU A 417 12.89 10.17 28.89
N VAL A 418 12.50 10.14 30.15
CA VAL A 418 12.71 11.22 31.12
C VAL A 418 14.00 10.94 31.89
N VAL A 419 14.84 11.95 32.06
CA VAL A 419 16.06 11.90 32.88
C VAL A 419 15.92 12.87 34.04
N LEU A 420 16.08 12.38 35.26
CA LEU A 420 16.31 13.20 36.46
C LEU A 420 17.77 13.12 36.83
N ILE A 421 18.40 14.26 37.16
CA ILE A 421 19.84 14.33 37.46
C ILE A 421 20.04 15.04 38.80
N ASP A 422 20.83 14.43 39.67
CA ASP A 422 21.29 14.97 40.95
C ASP A 422 22.83 14.97 40.92
N ILE A 423 23.44 16.13 41.19
CA ILE A 423 24.90 16.27 41.19
C ILE A 423 25.38 16.13 42.65
N LEU A 424 26.25 15.14 42.90
CA LEU A 424 26.69 14.76 44.25
C LEU A 424 27.86 15.60 44.78
#